data_AF-A0AAX4IHY7-F1
#
_entry.id   AF-A0AAX4IHY7-F1
#
_cell.length_a   1.000
_cell.length_b   1.000
_cell.length_c   1.000
_cell.angle_alpha   90.00
_cell.angle_beta   90.00
_cell.angle_gamma   90.00
#
_symmetry.space_group_name_H-M   'P 1'
#
loop_
_entity.id
_entity.type
_entity.pdbx_description
1 polymer ?
#
loop_
_entity_poly.entity_id
_entity_poly.type
_entity_poly.pdbx_seq_one_letter_code
_entity_poly.pdbx_strand_id
1 'polypeptide(L)'
;MVKFSFPMPFRGLLLALSANRVIQAGFLDDDCGFINEGPQFTLRGDGSITTYCNDKFCSTVGFTVLNLNDCIANVVGDLRPKADGERGNFWKSCKDCYIEGSHIKCQCSRLDGSFKESSLDVNSIVFNWNGYLACHSQISNCYPMTWQCMPDNWWPEGWRPTVVDTPCDIWQAATMTPPNLTLPPRLKLASNLLPERTE
;
A
#
# COMPACT_ATOMS: atom_id res chain seq x y z
N MET A 1 17.56 -69.72 -5.90
CA MET A 1 16.62 -68.59 -6.00
C MET A 1 17.27 -67.36 -5.37
N VAL A 2 16.87 -66.19 -5.83
CA VAL A 2 17.62 -64.92 -5.88
C VAL A 2 17.91 -64.29 -4.50
N LYS A 3 19.12 -63.72 -4.34
CA LYS A 3 19.52 -62.79 -3.26
C LYS A 3 18.82 -61.44 -3.44
N PHE A 4 18.22 -60.89 -2.38
CA PHE A 4 17.98 -59.45 -2.29
C PHE A 4 18.38 -58.94 -0.90
N SER A 5 19.53 -58.27 -0.86
CA SER A 5 19.95 -57.42 0.25
C SER A 5 19.34 -56.03 0.02
N PHE A 6 18.51 -55.55 0.94
CA PHE A 6 17.98 -54.18 0.89
C PHE A 6 18.91 -53.22 1.64
N PRO A 7 19.30 -52.06 1.06
CA PRO A 7 20.10 -51.04 1.72
C PRO A 7 19.25 -50.14 2.62
N MET A 8 19.88 -49.55 3.65
CA MET A 8 19.29 -48.61 4.61
C MET A 8 18.61 -47.40 3.95
N PRO A 9 17.54 -46.83 4.54
CA PRO A 9 17.09 -45.51 4.14
C PRO A 9 18.00 -44.44 4.75
N PHE A 10 18.60 -43.63 3.88
CA PHE A 10 19.24 -42.37 4.22
C PHE A 10 18.29 -41.51 5.05
N ARG A 11 18.74 -41.04 6.22
CA ARG A 11 18.12 -39.92 6.93
C ARG A 11 18.18 -38.70 6.01
N GLY A 12 17.05 -38.40 5.38
CA GLY A 12 16.85 -37.19 4.60
C GLY A 12 17.12 -35.97 5.46
N LEU A 13 18.06 -35.15 5.01
CA LEU A 13 18.32 -33.82 5.52
C LEU A 13 17.05 -32.99 5.26
N LEU A 14 16.32 -32.61 6.31
CA LEU A 14 15.24 -31.62 6.24
C LEU A 14 15.90 -30.27 5.90
N LEU A 15 15.94 -29.94 4.62
CA LEU A 15 16.20 -28.58 4.17
C LEU A 15 15.03 -27.71 4.63
N ALA A 16 15.26 -26.89 5.65
CA ALA A 16 14.35 -25.83 6.02
C ALA A 16 14.27 -24.84 4.84
N LEU A 17 13.18 -24.93 4.07
CA LEU A 17 12.83 -23.89 3.11
C LEU A 17 12.53 -22.63 3.92
N SER A 18 13.44 -21.67 3.89
CA SER A 18 13.15 -20.29 4.28
C SER A 18 11.91 -19.87 3.50
N ALA A 19 10.80 -19.60 4.19
CA ALA A 19 9.63 -19.02 3.58
C ALA A 19 10.07 -17.66 3.00
N ASN A 20 10.29 -17.61 1.69
CA ASN A 20 10.44 -16.35 0.98
C ASN A 20 9.18 -15.55 1.30
N ARG A 21 9.33 -14.50 2.11
CA ARG A 21 8.25 -13.56 2.35
C ARG A 21 7.91 -12.96 1.00
N VAL A 22 6.73 -13.29 0.49
CA VAL A 22 6.17 -12.63 -0.67
C VAL A 22 5.94 -11.18 -0.24
N ILE A 23 6.73 -10.26 -0.78
CA ILE A 23 6.46 -8.84 -0.63
C ILE A 23 5.24 -8.57 -1.51
N GLN A 24 4.07 -8.40 -0.87
CA GLN A 24 2.89 -7.91 -1.58
C GLN A 24 3.16 -6.45 -1.95
N ALA A 25 3.11 -6.17 -3.26
CA ALA A 25 3.44 -4.90 -3.88
C ALA A 25 2.63 -4.72 -5.16
N GLY A 26 2.81 -3.59 -5.86
CA GLY A 26 2.26 -3.35 -7.18
C GLY A 26 0.86 -2.73 -7.18
N PHE A 27 0.53 -1.84 -6.24
CA PHE A 27 -0.81 -1.23 -6.20
C PHE A 27 -1.22 -0.55 -7.52
N LEU A 28 -0.29 0.07 -8.25
CA LEU A 28 -0.57 0.69 -9.56
C LEU A 28 -0.81 -0.34 -10.67
N ASP A 29 -0.30 -1.56 -10.50
CA ASP A 29 -0.52 -2.70 -11.39
C ASP A 29 -1.76 -3.52 -10.97
N ASP A 30 -2.38 -3.16 -9.85
CA ASP A 30 -3.44 -3.90 -9.17
C ASP A 30 -4.65 -3.00 -8.90
N ASP A 31 -5.14 -2.37 -9.96
CA ASP A 31 -6.36 -1.55 -9.99
C ASP A 31 -6.38 -0.39 -8.96
N CYS A 32 -5.27 0.34 -8.84
CA CYS A 32 -5.25 1.66 -8.22
C CYS A 32 -4.65 2.72 -9.16
N GLY A 33 -4.84 3.99 -8.82
CA GLY A 33 -4.17 5.09 -9.52
C GLY A 33 -4.82 5.48 -10.84
N PHE A 34 -6.15 5.55 -10.86
CA PHE A 34 -7.01 5.90 -12.00
C PHE A 34 -6.96 7.38 -12.44
N ILE A 35 -5.80 8.05 -12.27
CA ILE A 35 -5.59 9.45 -12.64
C ILE A 35 -4.79 9.48 -13.95
N ASN A 36 -5.42 9.89 -15.06
CA ASN A 36 -4.79 9.87 -16.38
C ASN A 36 -3.82 11.05 -16.63
N GLU A 37 -4.02 12.16 -15.92
CA GLU A 37 -3.22 13.38 -16.06
C GLU A 37 -2.67 13.79 -14.70
N GLY A 38 -1.36 13.61 -14.51
CA GLY A 38 -0.66 13.89 -13.25
C GLY A 38 -0.15 12.62 -12.56
N PRO A 39 0.31 12.73 -11.31
CA PRO A 39 0.76 11.57 -10.55
C PRO A 39 -0.44 10.67 -10.20
N GLN A 40 -0.25 9.35 -10.32
CA GLN A 40 -1.31 8.35 -10.07
C GLN A 40 -1.72 8.26 -8.58
N PHE A 41 -0.98 8.92 -7.70
CA PHE A 41 -1.27 9.06 -6.28
C PHE A 41 -0.65 10.36 -5.77
N THR A 42 -1.16 10.86 -4.65
CA THR A 42 -0.72 12.13 -4.07
C THR A 42 0.03 11.87 -2.78
N LEU A 43 1.21 12.47 -2.62
CA LEU A 43 1.92 12.54 -1.34
C LEU A 43 1.44 13.76 -0.54
N ARG A 44 1.07 13.53 0.72
CA ARG A 44 0.60 14.56 1.64
C ARG A 44 1.73 15.11 2.51
N GLY A 45 1.48 16.27 3.12
CA GLY A 45 2.42 16.96 4.02
C GLY A 45 2.73 16.25 5.34
N ASP A 46 2.09 15.11 5.61
CA ASP A 46 2.30 14.26 6.78
C ASP A 46 3.03 12.94 6.44
N GLY A 47 3.40 12.73 5.17
CA GLY A 47 4.03 11.50 4.71
C GLY A 47 3.05 10.37 4.41
N SER A 48 1.74 10.64 4.38
CA SER A 48 0.75 9.70 3.85
C SER A 48 0.57 9.88 2.33
N ILE A 49 0.08 8.83 1.67
CA ILE A 49 -0.33 8.88 0.28
C ILE A 49 -1.82 8.64 0.15
N THR A 50 -2.40 9.19 -0.92
CA THR A 50 -3.81 8.98 -1.27
C THR A 50 -3.95 8.61 -2.74
N THR A 51 -4.92 7.76 -3.03
CA THR A 51 -5.31 7.43 -4.40
C THR A 51 -6.71 6.83 -4.43
N TYR A 52 -7.11 6.34 -5.60
CA TYR A 52 -8.35 5.61 -5.83
C TYR A 52 -8.02 4.17 -6.19
N CYS A 53 -8.68 3.21 -5.54
CA CYS A 53 -8.45 1.78 -5.70
C CYS A 53 -9.76 1.02 -5.88
N ASN A 54 -9.72 -0.04 -6.71
CA ASN A 54 -10.81 -0.99 -6.87
C ASN A 54 -10.92 -1.89 -5.63
N ASP A 55 -12.12 -2.04 -5.07
CA ASP A 55 -12.40 -2.85 -3.88
C ASP A 55 -12.41 -4.39 -4.14
N LYS A 56 -12.33 -4.80 -5.42
CA LYS A 56 -12.27 -6.18 -5.94
C LYS A 56 -13.49 -7.08 -5.65
N PHE A 57 -14.35 -6.73 -4.71
CA PHE A 57 -15.57 -7.49 -4.40
C PHE A 57 -16.78 -6.93 -5.15
N CYS A 58 -16.99 -5.62 -5.05
CA CYS A 58 -18.10 -4.90 -5.64
C CYS A 58 -17.73 -4.23 -6.95
N SER A 59 -16.46 -4.31 -7.37
CA SER A 59 -15.93 -3.61 -8.54
C SER A 59 -16.18 -2.10 -8.49
N THR A 60 -16.21 -1.53 -7.27
CA THR A 60 -16.28 -0.08 -7.09
C THR A 60 -14.92 0.48 -6.79
N VAL A 61 -14.71 1.73 -7.22
CA VAL A 61 -13.48 2.47 -6.99
C VAL A 61 -13.72 3.44 -5.84
N GLY A 62 -12.97 3.24 -4.77
CA GLY A 62 -13.02 4.03 -3.55
C GLY A 62 -11.75 4.86 -3.38
N PHE A 63 -11.88 5.94 -2.62
CA PHE A 63 -10.76 6.76 -2.17
C PHE A 63 -10.09 6.08 -0.97
N THR A 64 -8.77 6.08 -0.94
CA THR A 64 -8.01 5.39 0.11
C THR A 64 -6.74 6.15 0.50
N VAL A 65 -6.29 5.92 1.73
CA VAL A 65 -5.16 6.61 2.38
C VAL A 65 -4.24 5.57 2.99
N LEU A 66 -2.93 5.78 2.90
CA LEU A 66 -1.93 4.99 3.63
C LEU A 66 -0.83 5.89 4.19
N ASN A 67 -0.50 5.75 5.47
CA ASN A 67 0.62 6.47 6.06
C ASN A 67 1.94 5.76 5.76
N LEU A 68 2.79 6.34 4.88
CA LEU A 68 4.08 5.71 4.53
C LEU A 68 5.08 5.76 5.69
N ASN A 69 4.83 6.51 6.77
CA ASN A 69 5.63 6.41 7.98
C ASN A 69 5.58 5.01 8.61
N ASP A 70 4.54 4.22 8.33
CA ASP A 70 4.45 2.84 8.79
C ASP A 70 5.16 1.85 7.86
N CYS A 71 5.52 2.30 6.65
CA CYS A 71 6.07 1.49 5.57
C CYS A 71 7.55 1.75 5.28
N ILE A 72 8.01 3.00 5.47
CA ILE A 72 9.32 3.47 5.00
C ILE A 72 10.16 3.96 6.18
N ALA A 73 11.43 3.58 6.17
CA ALA A 73 12.46 4.07 7.08
C ALA A 73 13.51 4.87 6.30
N ASN A 74 14.10 5.85 6.98
CA ASN A 74 15.37 6.46 6.57
C ASN A 74 16.50 5.78 7.35
N VAL A 75 17.45 5.19 6.64
CA VAL A 75 18.63 4.55 7.23
C VAL A 75 19.89 5.21 6.68
N VAL A 76 20.47 6.09 7.51
CA VAL A 76 21.71 6.83 7.19
C VAL A 76 21.61 7.59 5.86
N GLY A 77 20.45 8.19 5.61
CA GLY A 77 20.15 8.96 4.40
C GLY A 77 19.55 8.15 3.26
N ASP A 78 19.36 6.83 3.41
CA ASP A 78 18.74 5.96 2.41
C ASP A 78 17.30 5.60 2.80
N LEU A 79 16.34 5.96 1.94
CA LEU A 79 14.96 5.47 2.01
C LEU A 79 14.94 3.99 1.69
N ARG A 80 14.27 3.22 2.55
CA ARG A 80 14.07 1.79 2.32
C ARG A 80 12.74 1.31 2.90
N PRO A 81 12.23 0.17 2.43
CA PRO A 81 11.13 -0.51 3.11
C PRO A 81 11.54 -0.77 4.57
N LYS A 82 10.63 -0.51 5.50
CA LYS A 82 10.86 -0.73 6.93
C LYS A 82 11.10 -2.21 7.20
N ALA A 83 12.18 -2.58 7.87
CA ALA A 83 12.33 -3.98 8.30
C ALA A 83 11.41 -4.30 9.49
N ASP A 84 11.17 -5.59 9.71
CA ASP A 84 10.41 -6.03 10.88
C ASP A 84 11.05 -5.58 12.19
N GLY A 85 10.24 -5.05 13.10
CA GLY A 85 10.70 -4.50 14.37
C GLY A 85 11.36 -3.13 14.27
N GLU A 86 11.59 -2.59 13.07
CA GLU A 86 12.02 -1.21 12.89
C GLU A 86 10.83 -0.25 13.03
N ARG A 87 11.11 0.95 13.54
CA ARG A 87 10.21 2.08 13.41
C ARG A 87 10.48 2.71 12.04
N GLY A 88 9.43 2.99 11.28
CA GLY A 88 9.56 3.69 10.01
C GLY A 88 9.79 5.18 10.29
N ASN A 89 8.80 6.01 9.99
CA ASN A 89 8.82 7.46 10.23
C ASN A 89 9.87 8.21 9.42
N PHE A 90 10.10 7.82 8.17
CA PHE A 90 11.01 8.55 7.29
C PHE A 90 10.70 10.06 7.24
N TRP A 91 9.41 10.45 7.29
CA TRP A 91 8.97 11.85 7.21
C TRP A 91 9.51 12.74 8.33
N LYS A 92 9.89 12.17 9.49
CA LYS A 92 10.51 12.95 10.58
C LYS A 92 11.96 13.33 10.31
N SER A 93 12.62 12.61 9.40
CA SER A 93 14.08 12.67 9.19
C SER A 93 14.45 12.96 7.74
N CYS A 94 13.46 13.11 6.87
CA CYS A 94 13.58 13.49 5.48
C CYS A 94 12.78 14.77 5.23
N LYS A 95 13.20 15.57 4.26
CA LYS A 95 12.57 16.81 3.85
C LYS A 95 12.52 16.93 2.33
N ASP A 96 11.83 17.95 1.85
CA ASP A 96 11.72 18.26 0.42
C ASP A 96 11.26 17.05 -0.40
N CYS A 97 10.32 16.29 0.18
CA CYS A 97 9.81 15.05 -0.41
C CYS A 97 8.77 15.34 -1.49
N TYR A 98 8.89 14.66 -2.64
CA TYR A 98 7.93 14.74 -3.74
C TYR A 98 7.80 13.40 -4.46
N ILE A 99 6.75 13.27 -5.29
CA ILE A 99 6.51 12.10 -6.12
C ILE A 99 6.95 12.39 -7.56
N GLU A 100 7.67 11.42 -8.13
CA GLU A 100 8.02 11.39 -9.55
C GLU A 100 7.73 9.99 -10.10
N GLY A 101 6.67 9.85 -10.91
CA GLY A 101 6.16 8.55 -11.31
C GLY A 101 5.65 7.76 -10.09
N SER A 102 6.19 6.55 -9.88
CA SER A 102 5.92 5.73 -8.69
C SER A 102 6.91 5.96 -7.54
N HIS A 103 7.94 6.78 -7.76
CA HIS A 103 9.00 6.99 -6.79
C HIS A 103 8.68 8.15 -5.85
N ILE A 104 8.94 7.93 -4.56
CA ILE A 104 9.12 9.02 -3.61
C ILE A 104 10.59 9.42 -3.58
N LYS A 105 10.86 10.71 -3.80
CA LYS A 105 12.21 11.30 -3.72
C LYS A 105 12.25 12.28 -2.57
N CYS A 106 13.30 12.24 -1.76
CA CYS A 106 13.48 13.09 -0.60
C CYS A 106 14.95 13.44 -0.35
N GLN A 107 15.19 14.49 0.43
CA GLN A 107 16.47 14.74 1.10
C GLN A 107 16.42 14.15 2.51
N CYS A 108 17.17 13.08 2.77
CA CYS A 108 17.14 12.34 4.03
C CYS A 108 18.40 12.57 4.86
N SER A 109 18.21 12.78 6.16
CA SER A 109 19.31 13.04 7.09
C SER A 109 20.20 11.81 7.30
N ARG A 110 21.51 12.05 7.36
CA ARG A 110 22.54 11.10 7.78
C ARG A 110 22.87 11.27 9.26
N LEU A 111 23.67 10.35 9.80
CA LEU A 111 24.13 10.40 11.20
C LEU A 111 25.00 11.63 11.51
N ASP A 112 25.70 12.17 10.51
CA ASP A 112 26.53 13.38 10.65
C ASP A 112 25.74 14.69 10.51
N GLY A 113 24.40 14.62 10.38
CA GLY A 113 23.51 15.76 10.21
C GLY A 113 23.44 16.31 8.78
N SER A 114 24.25 15.80 7.84
CA SER A 114 24.13 16.12 6.43
C SER A 114 22.89 15.46 5.80
N PHE A 115 22.48 15.93 4.63
CA PHE A 115 21.36 15.35 3.87
C PHE A 115 21.87 14.63 2.62
N LYS A 116 21.23 13.50 2.30
CA LYS A 116 21.44 12.70 1.10
C LYS A 116 20.15 12.67 0.30
N GLU A 117 20.23 12.89 -1.00
CA GLU A 117 19.11 12.59 -1.89
C GLU A 117 18.90 11.08 -1.95
N SER A 118 17.66 10.65 -1.72
CA SER A 118 17.28 9.24 -1.81
C SER A 118 15.93 9.10 -2.49
N SER A 119 15.75 7.95 -3.14
CA SER A 119 14.53 7.58 -3.85
C SER A 119 14.11 6.17 -3.48
N LEU A 120 12.81 5.92 -3.39
CA LEU A 120 12.23 4.58 -3.22
C LEU A 120 11.00 4.45 -4.12
N ASP A 121 10.89 3.31 -4.81
CA ASP A 121 9.68 2.99 -5.57
C ASP A 121 8.56 2.58 -4.62
N VAL A 122 7.52 3.41 -4.50
CA VAL A 122 6.36 3.14 -3.63
C VAL A 122 5.57 1.94 -4.16
N ASN A 123 5.53 1.75 -5.48
CA ASN A 123 4.85 0.61 -6.08
C ASN A 123 5.52 -0.73 -5.70
N SER A 124 6.80 -0.73 -5.34
CA SER A 124 7.52 -1.92 -4.89
C SER A 124 7.19 -2.39 -3.47
N ILE A 125 6.45 -1.60 -2.68
CA ILE A 125 6.14 -1.91 -1.26
C ILE A 125 4.67 -1.77 -0.88
N VAL A 126 3.89 -1.07 -1.70
CA VAL A 126 2.47 -0.84 -1.47
C VAL A 126 1.66 -1.72 -2.42
N PHE A 127 0.58 -2.30 -1.92
CA PHE A 127 -0.33 -3.15 -2.68
C PHE A 127 -1.79 -2.77 -2.44
N ASN A 128 -2.67 -3.21 -3.34
CA ASN A 128 -4.12 -3.04 -3.20
C ASN A 128 -4.75 -4.23 -2.47
N TRP A 129 -5.04 -4.03 -1.19
CA TRP A 129 -5.83 -4.97 -0.39
C TRP A 129 -7.32 -4.64 -0.48
N ASN A 130 -8.00 -5.19 -1.49
CA ASN A 130 -9.45 -5.09 -1.66
C ASN A 130 -9.99 -3.64 -1.54
N GLY A 131 -9.28 -2.71 -2.17
CA GLY A 131 -9.61 -1.27 -2.22
C GLY A 131 -8.86 -0.43 -1.20
N TYR A 132 -8.15 -1.04 -0.25
CA TYR A 132 -7.22 -0.35 0.63
C TYR A 132 -5.81 -0.33 0.05
N LEU A 133 -5.15 0.82 0.13
CA LEU A 133 -3.69 0.81 0.10
C LEU A 133 -3.15 0.11 1.36
N ALA A 134 -2.22 -0.80 1.15
CA ALA A 134 -1.63 -1.60 2.21
C ALA A 134 -0.11 -1.73 2.04
N CYS A 135 0.60 -1.84 3.15
CA CYS A 135 2.02 -2.19 3.21
C CYS A 135 2.27 -2.97 4.49
N HIS A 136 3.26 -3.87 4.54
CA HIS A 136 3.63 -4.59 5.78
C HIS A 136 2.42 -5.13 6.58
N SER A 137 1.45 -5.72 5.90
CA SER A 137 0.24 -6.25 6.55
C SER A 137 -0.60 -5.20 7.28
N GLN A 138 -0.51 -3.93 6.91
CA GLN A 138 -1.21 -2.82 7.55
C GLN A 138 -2.05 -2.03 6.56
N ILE A 139 -3.18 -1.53 7.03
CA ILE A 139 -4.05 -0.58 6.33
C ILE A 139 -4.39 0.58 7.25
N SER A 140 -4.87 1.67 6.67
CA SER A 140 -5.39 2.82 7.40
C SER A 140 -6.81 2.58 7.93
N ASN A 141 -7.13 3.08 9.12
CA ASN A 141 -8.53 3.23 9.58
C ASN A 141 -9.25 4.39 8.90
N CYS A 142 -8.55 5.19 8.12
CA CYS A 142 -9.10 6.38 7.51
C CYS A 142 -9.88 6.06 6.24
N TYR A 143 -11.09 6.62 6.13
CA TYR A 143 -12.04 6.32 5.05
C TYR A 143 -12.23 4.81 4.87
N PRO A 144 -12.76 4.12 5.89
CA PRO A 144 -12.94 2.68 5.81
C PRO A 144 -13.84 2.31 4.62
N MET A 145 -13.43 1.28 3.89
CA MET A 145 -14.17 0.72 2.78
C MET A 145 -15.50 0.17 3.26
N THR A 146 -16.57 0.54 2.57
CA THR A 146 -17.92 0.08 2.89
C THR A 146 -18.43 -1.00 1.94
N TRP A 147 -17.59 -1.53 1.04
CA TRP A 147 -17.89 -2.57 0.02
C TRP A 147 -19.37 -2.60 -0.35
N GLN A 148 -19.81 -1.64 -1.17
CA GLN A 148 -21.22 -1.21 -1.27
C GLN A 148 -22.24 -2.30 -1.67
N CYS A 149 -21.77 -3.44 -2.16
CA CYS A 149 -22.57 -4.61 -2.50
C CYS A 149 -22.74 -5.61 -1.34
N MET A 150 -22.09 -5.34 -0.21
CA MET A 150 -22.09 -6.17 0.99
C MET A 150 -22.88 -5.49 2.12
N PRO A 151 -23.33 -6.23 3.14
CA PRO A 151 -23.96 -5.64 4.32
C PRO A 151 -23.03 -4.68 5.07
N ASP A 152 -23.61 -3.77 5.85
CA ASP A 152 -22.84 -2.89 6.72
C ASP A 152 -21.93 -3.68 7.67
N ASN A 153 -20.75 -3.14 7.94
CA ASN A 153 -19.69 -3.75 8.77
C ASN A 153 -19.21 -5.13 8.27
N TRP A 154 -19.47 -5.47 7.01
CA TRP A 154 -18.93 -6.67 6.40
C TRP A 154 -17.40 -6.61 6.28
N TRP A 155 -16.75 -7.75 6.46
CA TRP A 155 -15.31 -7.92 6.30
C TRP A 155 -15.00 -9.22 5.53
N PRO A 156 -13.98 -9.22 4.66
CA PRO A 156 -13.53 -10.43 3.99
C PRO A 156 -13.14 -11.54 4.98
N GLU A 157 -13.46 -12.78 4.62
CA GLU A 157 -12.98 -13.95 5.34
C GLU A 157 -11.48 -14.18 5.11
N GLY A 158 -10.82 -14.82 6.09
CA GLY A 158 -9.40 -15.18 6.01
C GLY A 158 -8.47 -14.17 6.68
N TRP A 159 -7.30 -13.97 6.08
CA TRP A 159 -6.24 -13.12 6.63
C TRP A 159 -6.68 -11.65 6.66
N ARG A 160 -6.41 -10.97 7.78
CA ARG A 160 -6.75 -9.56 8.01
C ARG A 160 -5.50 -8.72 8.23
N PRO A 161 -5.35 -7.58 7.53
CA PRO A 161 -4.31 -6.63 7.86
C PRO A 161 -4.59 -5.98 9.22
N THR A 162 -3.52 -5.55 9.87
CA THR A 162 -3.57 -4.70 11.06
C THR A 162 -4.07 -3.31 10.64
N VAL A 163 -5.10 -2.82 11.33
CA VAL A 163 -5.59 -1.46 11.11
C VAL A 163 -4.75 -0.49 11.94
N VAL A 164 -4.19 0.54 11.30
CA VAL A 164 -3.35 1.56 11.92
C VAL A 164 -4.05 2.92 11.84
N ASP A 165 -3.92 3.69 12.91
CA ASP A 165 -4.50 5.03 12.99
C ASP A 165 -3.77 6.00 12.07
N THR A 166 -4.51 6.63 11.16
CA THR A 166 -3.99 7.62 10.21
C THR A 166 -4.85 8.88 10.24
N PRO A 167 -4.26 10.08 10.28
CA PRO A 167 -5.01 11.33 10.23
C PRO A 167 -5.96 11.46 9.01
N CYS A 168 -7.23 11.75 9.29
CA CYS A 168 -8.32 11.84 8.31
C CYS A 168 -8.74 13.25 7.91
N ASP A 169 -7.91 14.24 8.17
CA ASP A 169 -8.18 15.66 7.97
C ASP A 169 -8.29 16.12 6.50
N ILE A 170 -8.50 15.21 5.54
CA ILE A 170 -8.58 15.49 4.10
C ILE A 170 -10.01 15.59 3.57
N TRP A 171 -10.88 16.26 4.32
CA TRP A 171 -12.31 16.41 4.00
C TRP A 171 -12.60 16.89 2.57
N GLN A 172 -11.73 17.67 1.94
CA GLN A 172 -11.93 18.16 0.56
C GLN A 172 -11.52 17.14 -0.52
N ALA A 173 -10.53 16.28 -0.28
CA ALA A 173 -10.02 15.35 -1.30
C ALA A 173 -10.85 14.05 -1.37
N ALA A 174 -11.48 13.66 -0.26
CA ALA A 174 -12.29 12.44 -0.16
C ALA A 174 -13.77 12.66 -0.53
N THR A 175 -14.21 13.90 -0.76
CA THR A 175 -15.63 14.25 -1.01
C THR A 175 -15.90 14.67 -2.45
N MET A 176 -14.89 14.71 -3.31
CA MET A 176 -15.05 15.11 -4.70
C MET A 176 -14.34 14.13 -5.62
N THR A 177 -15.04 13.67 -6.66
CA THR A 177 -14.42 12.94 -7.76
C THR A 177 -13.38 13.86 -8.43
N PRO A 178 -12.12 13.42 -8.63
CA PRO A 178 -11.14 14.20 -9.38
C PRO A 178 -11.66 14.44 -10.80
N PRO A 179 -11.50 15.65 -11.37
CA PRO A 179 -11.91 15.93 -12.75
C PRO A 179 -11.23 15.02 -13.78
N ASN A 180 -10.05 14.47 -13.43
CA ASN A 180 -9.23 13.62 -14.30
C ASN A 180 -9.33 12.12 -13.96
N LEU A 181 -10.31 11.73 -13.13
CA LEU A 181 -10.52 10.31 -12.80
C LEU A 181 -11.07 9.57 -14.01
N THR A 182 -10.34 8.57 -14.50
CA THR A 182 -10.76 7.74 -15.62
C THR A 182 -10.85 6.29 -15.19
N LEU A 183 -12.07 5.78 -15.11
CA LEU A 183 -12.32 4.40 -14.70
C LEU A 183 -12.31 3.46 -15.92
N PRO A 184 -11.70 2.27 -15.80
CA PRO A 184 -11.93 1.19 -16.75
C PRO A 184 -13.42 0.87 -16.91
N PRO A 185 -13.89 0.43 -18.09
CA PRO A 185 -15.33 0.25 -18.37
C PRO A 185 -16.11 -0.67 -17.40
N ARG A 186 -15.40 -1.55 -16.67
CA ARG A 186 -16.00 -2.51 -15.72
C ARG A 186 -16.12 -1.96 -14.31
N LEU A 187 -15.49 -0.82 -14.02
CA LEU A 187 -15.45 -0.23 -12.69
C LEU A 187 -16.40 0.95 -12.60
N LYS A 188 -16.96 1.13 -11.41
CA LYS A 188 -17.86 2.25 -11.10
C LYS A 188 -17.31 3.02 -9.91
N LEU A 189 -17.54 4.32 -9.87
CA LEU A 189 -17.19 5.10 -8.70
C LEU A 189 -18.09 4.69 -7.52
N ALA A 190 -17.51 4.57 -6.33
CA ALA A 190 -18.29 4.35 -5.11
C ALA A 190 -19.28 5.51 -4.90
N SER A 191 -20.52 5.19 -4.53
CA SER A 191 -21.61 6.16 -4.45
C SER A 191 -21.36 7.31 -3.46
N ASN A 192 -20.54 7.10 -2.43
CA ASN A 192 -20.16 8.13 -1.46
C ASN A 192 -19.18 9.18 -2.02
N LEU A 193 -18.64 8.96 -3.23
CA LEU A 193 -17.77 9.89 -3.94
C LEU A 193 -18.47 10.59 -5.10
N LEU A 194 -19.72 10.20 -5.40
CA LEU A 194 -20.54 10.90 -6.37
C LEU A 194 -21.00 12.23 -5.76
N PRO A 195 -20.98 13.34 -6.51
CA PRO A 195 -21.61 14.57 -6.05
C PRO A 195 -23.08 14.30 -5.75
N GLU A 196 -23.61 14.87 -4.66
CA GLU A 196 -25.03 14.80 -4.36
C GLU A 196 -25.81 15.24 -5.61
N ARG A 197 -26.65 14.36 -6.14
CA ARG A 197 -27.64 14.77 -7.13
C ARG A 197 -28.58 15.72 -6.40
N THR A 198 -28.47 17.02 -6.68
CA THR A 198 -29.58 17.94 -6.48
C THR A 198 -30.72 17.44 -7.38
N GLU A 199 -31.70 16.79 -6.76
CA GLU A 199 -33.04 16.62 -7.36
C GLU A 199 -33.72 17.97 -7.56
#